data_AF-A0A1Z9FAK3-F1
#
_entry.id   AF-A0A1Z9FAK3-F1
#
_cell.length_a   1.000
_cell.length_b   1.000
_cell.length_c   1.000
_cell.angle_alpha   90.00
_cell.angle_beta   90.00
_cell.angle_gamma   90.00
#
_symmetry.space_group_name_H-M   'P 1'
#
loop_
_entity.id
_entity.type
_entity.pdbx_description
1 polymer ?
#
loop_
_entity_poly.entity_id
_entity_poly.type
_entity_poly.pdbx_seq_one_letter_code
_entity_poly.pdbx_strand_id
1 'polypeptide(L)'
;MPKLILTSCLLLVGTLFLLTSCSTDASDSGFSKNPGPISANLIGALQDGEDPNSVPEVKRNFLHGCVTGASGAIPNLVAIQETGLLQVCGCSYKTLVQYLIDQSTSFADSSTSLSEIEKSAFQAFKNLDNDFQKGDGKFNERLMRVFQECIRDSAPTVSS
;
A
#
# COMPACT_ATOMS: atom_id res chain seq x y z
N MET A 1 52.65 32.38 -2.68
CA MET A 1 52.05 31.96 -3.97
C MET A 1 52.55 30.55 -4.25
N PRO A 2 51.74 29.55 -4.67
CA PRO A 2 50.28 29.44 -4.85
C PRO A 2 49.62 28.73 -3.63
N LYS A 3 48.38 28.98 -3.18
CA LYS A 3 47.04 28.85 -3.79
C LYS A 3 46.71 27.43 -4.27
N LEU A 4 46.14 26.63 -3.37
CA LEU A 4 45.08 25.67 -3.67
C LEU A 4 43.99 25.81 -2.59
N ILE A 5 43.13 26.79 -2.86
CA ILE A 5 41.76 26.88 -2.38
C ILE A 5 40.99 25.78 -3.10
N LEU A 6 40.30 24.88 -2.38
CA LEU A 6 38.89 24.51 -2.59
C LEU A 6 38.52 23.41 -1.56
N THR A 7 38.21 23.75 -0.32
CA THR A 7 36.81 23.85 0.15
C THR A 7 35.81 22.97 -0.62
N SER A 8 35.60 21.75 -0.15
CA SER A 8 34.31 21.05 -0.21
C SER A 8 34.16 20.10 0.97
N CYS A 9 34.46 20.64 2.16
CA CYS A 9 33.75 20.25 3.37
C CYS A 9 32.35 20.85 3.27
N LEU A 10 31.33 20.06 3.57
CA LEU A 10 29.96 20.48 3.85
C LEU A 10 29.31 21.34 2.75
N LEU A 11 28.54 20.72 1.86
CA LEU A 11 27.30 21.30 1.29
C LEU A 11 26.64 20.25 0.38
N LEU A 12 25.72 19.47 0.94
CA LEU A 12 24.49 19.01 0.28
C LEU A 12 23.54 18.49 1.37
N VAL A 13 23.38 19.31 2.40
CA VAL A 13 22.14 19.36 3.19
C VAL A 13 21.10 20.02 2.31
N GLY A 14 19.95 19.36 2.20
CA GLY A 14 18.68 20.01 1.93
C GLY A 14 18.50 20.50 0.50
N THR A 15 17.72 19.77 -0.28
CA THR A 15 16.40 20.27 -0.68
C THR A 15 15.67 19.21 -1.49
N LEU A 16 14.34 19.22 -1.32
CA LEU A 16 13.35 18.66 -2.25
C LEU A 16 12.92 17.20 -2.03
N PHE A 17 12.28 16.96 -0.89
CA PHE A 17 10.95 16.34 -0.94
C PHE A 17 10.03 17.13 0.00
N LEU A 18 9.57 18.27 -0.49
CA LEU A 18 8.29 18.83 -0.07
C LEU A 18 7.20 17.89 -0.61
N LEU A 19 7.08 16.69 -0.03
CA LEU A 19 5.77 16.07 0.04
C LEU A 19 5.05 16.87 1.12
N THR A 20 4.49 18.00 0.71
CA THR A 20 3.33 18.57 1.37
C THR A 20 2.31 17.45 1.40
N SER A 21 2.34 16.70 2.50
CA SER A 21 1.22 15.91 2.92
C SER A 21 0.11 16.93 3.08
N CYS A 22 -0.75 17.03 2.06
CA CYS A 22 -2.01 17.71 2.22
C CYS A 22 -2.70 16.91 3.31
N SER A 23 -2.61 17.43 4.54
CA SER A 23 -3.28 16.90 5.71
C SER A 23 -4.77 17.13 5.48
N THR A 24 -5.37 16.30 4.62
CA THR A 24 -6.82 16.15 4.58
C THR A 24 -7.24 15.67 5.96
N ASP A 25 -8.15 16.43 6.56
CA ASP A 25 -8.72 16.20 7.88
C ASP A 25 -8.98 14.72 8.16
N ALA A 26 -8.74 14.30 9.40
CA ALA A 26 -8.97 12.93 9.86
C ALA A 26 -10.43 12.46 9.69
N SER A 27 -11.37 13.35 9.36
CA SER A 27 -12.78 13.09 9.07
C SER A 27 -13.07 12.60 7.64
N ASP A 28 -12.17 12.78 6.67
CA ASP A 28 -12.39 12.42 5.25
C ASP A 28 -11.65 11.14 4.79
N SER A 29 -11.23 10.33 5.75
CA SER A 29 -10.38 9.17 5.49
C SER A 29 -11.09 7.84 5.78
N GLY A 30 -10.81 6.80 4.97
CA GLY A 30 -11.48 5.50 5.04
C GLY A 30 -11.18 4.62 3.82
N PHE A 31 -11.57 3.34 3.87
CA PHE A 31 -11.22 2.38 2.80
C PHE A 31 -11.99 2.62 1.49
N SER A 32 -13.12 3.33 1.55
CA SER A 32 -14.01 3.63 0.42
C SER A 32 -13.92 5.09 -0.06
N LYS A 33 -13.03 5.91 0.51
CA LYS A 33 -12.98 7.35 0.25
C LYS A 33 -12.24 7.68 -1.06
N ASN A 34 -12.59 8.83 -1.62
CA ASN A 34 -12.01 9.41 -2.82
C ASN A 34 -11.92 8.44 -4.01
N PRO A 35 -13.05 7.84 -4.45
CA PRO A 35 -13.05 6.94 -5.59
C PRO A 35 -12.62 7.67 -6.87
N GLY A 36 -11.94 6.96 -7.74
CA GLY A 36 -11.44 7.51 -8.99
C GLY A 36 -10.72 6.48 -9.84
N PRO A 37 -10.26 6.87 -11.03
CA PRO A 37 -9.68 5.94 -11.98
C PRO A 37 -8.34 5.38 -11.50
N ILE A 38 -8.13 4.07 -11.69
CA ILE A 38 -6.83 3.42 -11.53
C ILE A 38 -6.02 3.51 -12.83
N SER A 39 -4.68 3.51 -12.70
CA SER A 39 -3.80 3.46 -13.87
C SER A 39 -4.02 2.17 -14.69
N ALA A 40 -3.98 2.29 -16.02
CA ALA A 40 -4.29 1.18 -16.94
C ALA A 40 -3.40 -0.07 -16.72
N ASN A 41 -2.14 0.13 -16.34
CA ASN A 41 -1.19 -0.94 -16.03
C ASN A 41 -1.42 -1.63 -14.67
N LEU A 42 -2.36 -1.13 -13.85
CA LEU A 42 -2.74 -1.72 -12.57
C LEU A 42 -4.13 -2.38 -12.62
N ILE A 43 -4.86 -2.29 -13.73
CA ILE A 43 -6.21 -2.87 -13.87
C ILE A 43 -6.22 -4.36 -13.54
N GLY A 44 -5.19 -5.11 -13.93
CA GLY A 44 -5.07 -6.53 -13.62
C GLY A 44 -4.92 -6.88 -12.13
N ALA A 45 -4.71 -5.88 -11.26
CA ALA A 45 -4.69 -6.09 -9.81
C ALA A 45 -6.07 -5.95 -9.16
N LEU A 46 -7.07 -5.44 -9.89
CA LEU A 46 -8.44 -5.35 -9.40
C LEU A 46 -9.02 -6.75 -9.17
N GLN A 47 -9.81 -6.88 -8.12
CA GLN A 47 -10.41 -8.15 -7.68
C GLN A 47 -11.93 -8.10 -7.91
N ASP A 48 -12.59 -9.26 -8.00
CA ASP A 48 -14.06 -9.39 -7.94
C ASP A 48 -14.88 -8.49 -8.90
N GLY A 49 -14.32 -8.11 -10.05
CA GLY A 49 -15.02 -7.28 -11.04
C GLY A 49 -15.18 -5.80 -10.65
N GLU A 50 -14.29 -5.28 -9.80
CA GLU A 50 -14.25 -3.85 -9.45
C GLU A 50 -14.20 -2.93 -10.68
N ASP A 51 -14.92 -1.80 -10.63
CA ASP A 51 -14.90 -0.77 -11.67
C ASP A 51 -13.55 -0.01 -11.66
N PRO A 52 -12.78 -0.06 -12.77
CA PRO A 52 -11.51 0.67 -12.87
C PRO A 52 -11.64 2.19 -12.72
N ASN A 53 -12.83 2.76 -12.87
CA ASN A 53 -13.07 4.20 -12.77
C ASN A 53 -13.47 4.66 -11.36
N SER A 54 -13.71 3.73 -10.43
CA SER A 54 -14.26 4.01 -9.10
C SER A 54 -13.47 3.31 -7.98
N VAL A 55 -12.16 3.20 -8.15
CA VAL A 55 -11.28 2.53 -7.18
C VAL A 55 -10.96 3.49 -6.03
N PRO A 56 -11.12 3.12 -4.74
CA PRO A 56 -10.78 3.99 -3.62
C PRO A 56 -9.30 4.40 -3.60
N GLU A 57 -9.02 5.62 -3.12
CA GLU A 57 -7.67 6.19 -3.14
C GLU A 57 -6.63 5.32 -2.44
N VAL A 58 -6.97 4.82 -1.26
CA VAL A 58 -6.09 3.97 -0.45
C VAL A 58 -5.69 2.71 -1.22
N LYS A 59 -6.64 2.11 -1.96
CA LYS A 59 -6.36 0.95 -2.80
C LYS A 59 -5.46 1.31 -3.97
N ARG A 60 -5.74 2.43 -4.67
CA ARG A 60 -4.87 2.89 -5.78
C ARG A 60 -3.44 3.10 -5.33
N ASN A 61 -3.25 3.75 -4.18
CA ASN A 61 -1.92 4.04 -3.62
C ASN A 61 -1.20 2.76 -3.19
N PHE A 62 -1.90 1.83 -2.52
CA PHE A 62 -1.34 0.53 -2.14
C PHE A 62 -0.90 -0.27 -3.37
N LEU A 63 -1.77 -0.39 -4.38
CA LEU A 63 -1.47 -1.16 -5.59
C LEU A 63 -0.29 -0.57 -6.35
N HIS A 64 -0.24 0.76 -6.46
CA HIS A 64 0.89 1.44 -7.06
C HIS A 64 2.19 1.12 -6.30
N GLY A 65 2.22 1.31 -4.98
CA GLY A 65 3.41 1.02 -4.16
C GLY A 65 3.82 -0.46 -4.18
N CYS A 66 2.86 -1.37 -4.17
CA CYS A 66 3.12 -2.81 -4.22
C CYS A 66 3.79 -3.24 -5.54
N VAL A 67 3.34 -2.68 -6.68
CA VAL A 67 3.88 -3.02 -7.99
C VAL A 67 5.21 -2.32 -8.27
N THR A 68 5.37 -1.06 -7.85
CA THR A 68 6.61 -0.30 -8.08
C THR A 68 7.73 -0.70 -7.11
N GLY A 69 7.37 -1.17 -5.92
CA GLY A 69 8.31 -1.50 -4.85
C GLY A 69 9.27 -0.34 -4.55
N ALA A 70 10.52 -0.67 -4.21
CA ALA A 70 11.56 0.32 -3.94
C ALA A 70 12.03 1.10 -5.18
N SER A 71 11.67 0.65 -6.39
CA SER A 71 12.11 1.30 -7.63
C SER A 71 11.33 2.57 -7.97
N GLY A 72 10.13 2.75 -7.38
CA GLY A 72 9.25 3.87 -7.67
C GLY A 72 8.68 3.90 -9.10
N ALA A 73 9.07 2.96 -9.96
CA ALA A 73 8.62 2.83 -11.34
C ALA A 73 7.92 1.49 -11.54
N ILE A 74 6.87 1.47 -12.36
CA ILE A 74 6.14 0.24 -12.66
C ILE A 74 7.02 -0.61 -13.59
N PRO A 75 7.35 -1.87 -13.24
CA PRO A 75 8.15 -2.74 -14.09
C PRO A 75 7.52 -2.91 -15.48
N ASN A 76 8.30 -3.36 -16.46
CA ASN A 76 7.74 -3.65 -17.79
C ASN A 76 6.56 -4.64 -17.67
N LEU A 77 5.46 -4.39 -18.40
CA LEU A 77 4.21 -5.14 -18.36
C LEU A 77 4.40 -6.66 -18.50
N VAL A 78 5.40 -7.08 -19.28
CA VAL A 78 5.77 -8.50 -19.43
C VAL A 78 6.22 -9.11 -18.10
N ALA A 79 7.11 -8.43 -17.37
CA ALA A 79 7.58 -8.88 -16.06
C ALA A 79 6.45 -8.89 -15.01
N ILE A 80 5.47 -8.00 -15.13
CA ILE A 80 4.32 -7.91 -14.23
C ILE A 80 3.32 -9.06 -14.46
N GLN A 81 3.09 -9.43 -15.72
CA GLN A 81 2.19 -10.54 -16.07
C GLN A 81 2.81 -11.90 -15.80
N GLU A 82 4.09 -12.10 -16.12
CA GLU A 82 4.76 -13.40 -15.94
C GLU A 82 4.96 -13.78 -14.48
N THR A 83 5.00 -12.80 -13.57
CA THR A 83 5.24 -13.03 -12.14
C THR A 83 3.96 -13.15 -11.31
N GLY A 84 2.78 -12.91 -11.89
CA GLY A 84 1.53 -12.84 -11.14
C GLY A 84 1.46 -11.68 -10.15
N LEU A 85 2.39 -10.71 -10.23
CA LEU A 85 2.55 -9.64 -9.24
C LEU A 85 1.27 -8.80 -9.04
N LEU A 86 0.52 -8.50 -10.11
CA LEU A 86 -0.74 -7.78 -9.99
C LEU A 86 -1.77 -8.53 -9.14
N GLN A 87 -1.88 -9.85 -9.36
CA GLN A 87 -2.79 -10.70 -8.59
C GLN A 87 -2.36 -10.77 -7.13
N VAL A 88 -1.06 -10.90 -6.86
CA VAL A 88 -0.50 -10.85 -5.50
C VAL A 88 -0.85 -9.53 -4.82
N CYS A 89 -0.61 -8.39 -5.48
CA CYS A 89 -0.90 -7.07 -4.92
C CYS A 89 -2.40 -6.86 -4.64
N GLY A 90 -3.26 -7.27 -5.56
CA GLY A 90 -4.71 -7.23 -5.40
C GLY A 90 -5.22 -8.07 -4.24
N CYS A 91 -4.80 -9.33 -4.20
CA CYS A 91 -5.12 -10.26 -3.11
C CYS A 91 -4.60 -9.75 -1.75
N SER A 92 -3.37 -9.24 -1.72
CA SER A 92 -2.73 -8.79 -0.49
C SER A 92 -3.46 -7.60 0.11
N TYR A 93 -3.87 -6.63 -0.73
CA TYR A 93 -4.70 -5.51 -0.27
C TYR A 93 -6.01 -5.99 0.35
N LYS A 94 -6.77 -6.82 -0.38
CA LYS A 94 -8.07 -7.32 0.07
C LYS A 94 -7.95 -8.06 1.41
N THR A 95 -6.98 -8.96 1.50
CA THR A 95 -6.76 -9.79 2.70
C THR A 95 -6.27 -8.96 3.87
N LEU A 96 -5.40 -7.96 3.64
CA LEU A 96 -4.94 -7.04 4.68
C LEU A 96 -6.09 -6.20 5.24
N VAL A 97 -6.93 -5.62 4.38
CA VAL A 97 -8.09 -4.82 4.81
C VAL A 97 -9.06 -5.69 5.61
N GLN A 98 -9.37 -6.89 5.13
CA GLN A 98 -10.24 -7.82 5.85
C GLN A 98 -9.65 -8.18 7.22
N TYR A 99 -8.35 -8.49 7.29
CA TYR A 99 -7.68 -8.79 8.55
C TYR A 99 -7.81 -7.65 9.58
N LEU A 100 -7.63 -6.41 9.15
CA LEU A 100 -7.75 -5.25 10.03
C LEU A 100 -9.18 -5.04 10.50
N ILE A 101 -10.17 -5.24 9.62
CA ILE A 101 -11.60 -5.18 9.98
C ILE A 101 -11.95 -6.28 10.99
N ASP A 102 -11.51 -7.52 10.77
CA ASP A 102 -11.75 -8.64 11.68
C ASP A 102 -11.11 -8.39 13.05
N GLN A 103 -9.88 -7.86 13.05
CA GLN A 103 -9.18 -7.48 14.28
C GLN A 103 -9.94 -6.39 15.04
N SER A 104 -10.34 -5.31 14.38
CA SER A 104 -11.14 -4.24 14.99
C SER A 104 -12.50 -4.74 15.49
N THR A 105 -13.13 -5.67 14.76
CA THR A 105 -14.38 -6.32 15.18
C THR A 105 -14.18 -7.16 16.44
N SER A 106 -13.05 -7.87 16.57
CA SER A 106 -12.78 -8.71 17.74
C SER A 106 -12.61 -7.94 19.06
N PHE A 107 -12.30 -6.64 18.98
CA PHE A 107 -12.19 -5.74 20.13
C PHE A 107 -13.44 -4.90 20.36
N ALA A 108 -14.41 -4.98 19.46
CA ALA A 108 -15.63 -4.18 19.52
C ALA A 108 -16.69 -4.87 20.40
N ASP A 109 -17.38 -4.08 21.23
CA ASP A 109 -18.53 -4.56 21.98
C ASP A 109 -19.79 -4.51 21.10
N SER A 110 -20.86 -5.18 21.54
CA SER A 110 -22.13 -5.28 20.78
C SER A 110 -22.80 -3.94 20.45
N SER A 111 -22.39 -2.84 21.08
CA SER A 111 -22.89 -1.48 20.83
C SER A 111 -22.06 -0.70 19.81
N THR A 112 -20.87 -1.19 19.42
CA THR A 112 -20.00 -0.49 18.48
C THR A 112 -20.57 -0.57 17.06
N SER A 113 -20.67 0.57 16.39
CA SER A 113 -21.18 0.64 15.01
C SER A 113 -20.16 0.13 13.99
N LEU A 114 -20.65 -0.33 12.83
CA LEU A 114 -19.78 -0.75 11.71
C LEU A 114 -18.86 0.38 11.22
N SER A 115 -19.32 1.63 11.28
CA SER A 115 -18.53 2.81 10.92
C SER A 115 -17.35 3.02 11.89
N GLU A 116 -17.56 2.78 13.19
CA GLU A 116 -16.49 2.84 14.19
C GLU A 116 -15.48 1.71 14.03
N ILE A 117 -15.94 0.51 13.66
CA ILE A 117 -15.07 -0.62 13.31
C ILE A 117 -14.23 -0.27 12.08
N GLU A 118 -14.83 0.24 11.01
CA GLU A 118 -14.11 0.66 9.79
C GLU A 118 -13.07 1.74 10.11
N LYS A 119 -13.45 2.74 10.91
CA LYS A 119 -12.53 3.81 11.33
C LYS A 119 -11.36 3.28 12.14
N SER A 120 -11.59 2.34 13.05
CA SER A 120 -10.54 1.68 13.84
C SER A 120 -9.59 0.88 12.95
N ALA A 121 -10.12 0.07 12.04
CA ALA A 121 -9.34 -0.72 11.09
C ALA A 121 -8.51 0.17 10.16
N PHE A 122 -9.10 1.27 9.68
CA PHE A 122 -8.41 2.24 8.84
C PHE A 122 -7.30 2.98 9.59
N GLN A 123 -7.51 3.33 10.87
CA GLN A 123 -6.45 3.90 11.69
C GLN A 123 -5.30 2.90 11.90
N ALA A 124 -5.59 1.62 12.10
CA ALA A 124 -4.58 0.58 12.19
C ALA A 124 -3.79 0.44 10.88
N PHE A 125 -4.47 0.49 9.72
CA PHE A 125 -3.81 0.53 8.41
C PHE A 125 -2.85 1.71 8.28
N LYS A 126 -3.29 2.93 8.63
CA LYS A 126 -2.43 4.12 8.59
C LYS A 126 -1.24 4.03 9.51
N ASN A 127 -1.41 3.49 10.72
CA ASN A 127 -0.30 3.28 11.64
C ASN A 127 0.73 2.33 11.05
N LEU A 128 0.28 1.22 10.46
CA LEU A 128 1.14 0.25 9.80
C LEU A 128 1.92 0.88 8.63
N ASP A 129 1.25 1.63 7.76
CA ASP A 129 1.88 2.35 6.64
C ASP A 129 2.93 3.37 7.13
N ASN A 130 2.58 4.17 8.14
CA ASN A 130 3.50 5.14 8.76
C ASN A 130 4.73 4.47 9.37
N ASP A 131 4.57 3.31 10.01
CA ASP A 131 5.69 2.57 10.59
C ASP A 131 6.63 2.07 9.49
N PHE A 132 6.09 1.53 8.38
CA PHE A 132 6.90 1.14 7.23
C PHE A 132 7.65 2.32 6.60
N GLN A 133 7.00 3.48 6.45
CA GLN A 133 7.64 4.68 5.90
C GLN A 133 8.80 5.20 6.75
N LYS A 134 8.74 5.01 8.08
CA LYS A 134 9.82 5.38 9.01
C LYS A 134 10.96 4.35 9.06
N GLY A 135 10.78 3.18 8.45
CA GLY A 135 11.72 2.06 8.56
C GLY A 135 11.59 1.27 9.88
N ASP A 136 10.61 1.60 10.71
CA ASP A 136 10.31 0.91 11.98
C ASP A 136 9.32 -0.25 11.79
N GLY A 137 8.65 -0.27 10.63
CA GLY A 137 7.63 -1.26 10.28
C GLY A 137 8.21 -2.65 10.14
N LYS A 138 7.61 -3.60 10.85
CA LYS A 138 7.85 -5.03 10.67
C LYS A 138 6.53 -5.71 10.40
N PHE A 139 6.49 -6.53 9.34
CA PHE A 139 5.42 -7.49 9.19
C PHE A 139 5.54 -8.49 10.33
N ASN A 140 4.57 -8.50 11.23
CA ASN A 140 4.43 -9.60 12.17
C ASN A 140 4.10 -10.90 11.40
N GLU A 141 4.28 -12.06 12.03
CA GLU A 141 4.08 -13.36 11.38
C GLU A 141 2.70 -13.54 10.75
N ARG A 142 1.68 -12.88 11.31
CA ARG A 142 0.31 -12.95 10.80
C ARG A 142 0.12 -12.10 9.55
N LEU A 143 0.68 -10.88 9.52
CA LEU A 143 0.71 -10.06 8.30
C LEU A 143 1.57 -10.68 7.21
N MET A 144 2.69 -11.32 7.56
CA MET A 144 3.52 -12.06 6.61
C MET A 144 2.72 -13.17 5.91
N ARG A 145 1.85 -13.85 6.68
CA ARG A 145 1.00 -14.94 6.19
C ARG A 145 0.02 -14.48 5.12
N VAL A 146 -0.54 -13.28 5.25
CA VAL A 146 -1.41 -12.65 4.24
C VAL A 146 -0.71 -12.60 2.87
N PHE A 147 0.52 -12.11 2.82
CA PHE A 147 1.27 -12.02 1.55
C PHE A 147 1.67 -13.41 1.04
N GLN A 148 2.08 -14.32 1.93
CA GLN A 148 2.46 -15.68 1.56
C GLN A 148 1.30 -16.48 0.95
N GLU A 149 0.10 -16.35 1.51
CA GLU A 149 -1.11 -16.98 1.00
C GLU A 149 -1.43 -16.45 -0.41
N CYS A 150 -1.40 -15.13 -0.60
CA CYS A 150 -1.61 -14.53 -1.91
C CYS A 150 -0.57 -14.92 -2.96
N ILE A 151 0.70 -15.10 -2.56
CA ILE A 151 1.76 -15.62 -3.46
C ILE A 151 1.51 -17.08 -3.83
N ARG A 152 1.15 -17.92 -2.85
CA ARG A 152 0.86 -19.33 -3.10
C ARG A 152 -0.32 -19.51 -4.06
N ASP A 153 -1.37 -18.74 -3.86
CA ASP A 153 -2.63 -18.89 -4.58
C ASP A 153 -2.59 -18.21 -5.98
N SER A 154 -1.55 -17.42 -6.26
CA SER A 154 -1.28 -16.82 -7.58
C SER A 154 -0.23 -17.57 -8.40
N ALA A 155 0.47 -18.56 -7.81
CA ALA A 155 1.40 -19.39 -8.55
C ALA A 155 0.64 -20.24 -9.60
N PRO A 156 1.16 -20.37 -10.84
CA PRO A 156 0.57 -21.28 -11.81
C PRO A 156 0.53 -22.69 -11.23
N THR A 157 -0.66 -23.29 -11.17
CA THR A 157 -0.77 -24.72 -10.89
C THR A 157 -0.13 -25.45 -12.07
N VAL A 158 1.11 -25.91 -11.89
CA VAL A 158 1.72 -26.88 -12.79
C VAL A 158 0.90 -28.16 -12.68
N SER A 159 -0.10 -28.29 -13.56
CA SER A 159 -0.81 -29.54 -13.77
C SER A 159 0.21 -30.51 -14.37
N SER A 160 0.62 -31.50 -13.58
CA SER A 160 1.44 -32.62 -14.05
C SER A 160 0.59 -33.62 -14.84
#